data_AF-A0A1G6KS16-F1
#
_entry.id   AF-A0A1G6KS16-F1
#
_cell.length_a   1.000
_cell.length_b   1.000
_cell.length_c   1.000
_cell.angle_alpha   90.00
_cell.angle_beta   90.00
_cell.angle_gamma   90.00
#
_symmetry.space_group_name_H-M   'P 1'
#
loop_
_entity.id
_entity.type
_entity.pdbx_description
1 polymer ?
#
loop_
_entity_poly.entity_id
_entity_poly.type
_entity_poly.pdbx_seq_one_letter_code
_entity_poly.pdbx_strand_id
1 'polypeptide(L)'
;MLKQSIVAGLLCLSGQAFANITVTTTEDVVKDDDQCSLREAITYANEYLTAKADETESEKATREAIKNAGYNGCGDENATASILLTAKETYTLNAEVKITSALTIQTESTVFNAEATAIGLENATIKAAGQHRLFNVNDGDADISQITVKFTQVNLQGCGSDTICAAQGGIIFNRENLTLEHVKLFDGFANEGGAIYSDGIITGTNGNSASFVNITNSLVQNNKAQQGAVLYIGQPLFYLKNSVFRNNTSTASGASMIYSATKFNDETTNSGTFTRVSYLSNSTLFKNTGFLLNVRDGVYVNNVTAVDNAKGFYLDAPNEKAHIANSIVVNQSTDCSYSSSDKSFSMNNLVGSSCKSGEDGNRNIFISSLSHNKLFAGDSSEGSCDRPPADGLLCPYSTPNEYFLGYFKPRLLSAYSVLTDSPIVNRGRLFSDGTDLGVFSCEGQDQRGFTRASSVHCDIGAIELVISPEVIYRVGQDINYGDVAEMSIVDSLADGELLPAEECAAILGADTAPDGTPWQVGCLRVEQSSATPESKGTLTLDADGKLIYRPNSNYHGLDEFNLRVITTGSRFSDAETDRDIVVPVRIVQSPEDNFESKKVKVSGGGIGYSIFALLMIALGRTALRKKKA
;
A
#
# COMPACT_ATOMS: atom_id res chain seq x y z
N MET A 1 0.88 -24.13 -25.60
CA MET A 1 1.34 -25.53 -25.50
C MET A 1 1.81 -25.83 -24.08
N LEU A 2 1.20 -26.86 -23.48
CA LEU A 2 1.56 -27.59 -22.26
C LEU A 2 1.92 -26.80 -20.97
N LYS A 3 0.87 -26.49 -20.20
CA LYS A 3 0.90 -26.59 -18.73
C LYS A 3 0.86 -28.07 -18.36
N GLN A 4 1.96 -28.64 -17.88
CA GLN A 4 2.00 -29.81 -16.99
C GLN A 4 3.47 -30.12 -16.65
N SER A 5 3.71 -30.50 -15.40
CA SER A 5 4.97 -30.94 -14.79
C SER A 5 5.82 -29.82 -14.15
N ILE A 6 5.67 -29.66 -12.83
CA ILE A 6 6.72 -29.87 -11.82
C ILE A 6 5.98 -30.03 -10.48
N VAL A 7 5.70 -31.27 -10.12
CA VAL A 7 5.53 -31.71 -8.74
C VAL A 7 6.85 -32.43 -8.40
N ALA A 8 7.36 -32.18 -7.21
CA ALA A 8 8.61 -32.68 -6.63
C ALA A 8 9.88 -31.88 -7.00
N GLY A 9 10.20 -30.91 -6.14
CA GLY A 9 11.54 -30.33 -6.08
C GLY A 9 11.59 -28.98 -5.38
N LEU A 10 11.43 -28.95 -4.05
CA LEU A 10 12.09 -27.94 -3.20
C LEU A 10 12.07 -28.39 -1.72
N LEU A 11 12.88 -29.39 -1.41
CA LEU A 11 13.48 -29.54 -0.08
C LEU A 11 14.91 -29.02 -0.20
N CYS A 12 15.33 -28.21 0.77
CA CYS A 12 16.67 -27.62 0.95
C CYS A 12 16.94 -26.28 0.24
N LEU A 13 16.44 -25.20 0.83
CA LEU A 13 17.27 -24.02 1.08
C LEU A 13 17.26 -23.78 2.59
N SER A 14 18.35 -24.17 3.24
CA SER A 14 18.59 -23.95 4.66
C SER A 14 18.95 -22.48 4.90
N GLY A 15 18.08 -21.79 5.62
CA GLY A 15 18.35 -20.50 6.25
C GLY A 15 17.40 -20.33 7.42
N GLN A 16 17.65 -21.11 8.48
CA GLN A 16 16.90 -21.13 9.77
C GLN A 16 15.39 -20.89 9.62
N ALA A 17 14.61 -21.97 9.51
CA ALA A 17 13.21 -21.89 9.84
C ALA A 17 13.13 -21.54 11.33
N PHE A 18 12.96 -20.25 11.65
CA PHE A 18 12.58 -19.84 12.99
C PHE A 18 11.31 -20.60 13.32
N ALA A 19 11.28 -21.40 14.39
CA ALA A 19 10.06 -22.07 14.79
C ALA A 19 9.11 -20.98 15.28
N ASN A 20 8.12 -20.66 14.46
CA ASN A 20 7.05 -19.73 14.81
C ASN A 20 6.03 -20.47 15.69
N ILE A 21 5.27 -19.73 16.48
CA ILE A 21 4.08 -20.26 17.15
C ILE A 21 2.94 -20.21 16.14
N THR A 22 2.55 -21.36 15.59
CA THR A 22 1.42 -21.44 14.64
C THR A 22 0.10 -21.54 15.40
N VAL A 23 -0.82 -20.60 15.15
CA VAL A 23 -2.18 -20.65 15.70
C VAL A 23 -3.02 -21.62 14.86
N THR A 24 -3.56 -22.66 15.49
CA THR A 24 -4.25 -23.77 14.79
C THR A 24 -5.77 -23.76 15.01
N THR A 25 -6.30 -22.86 15.84
CA THR A 25 -7.74 -22.63 16.00
C THR A 25 -8.09 -21.15 15.96
N THR A 26 -9.25 -20.83 15.37
CA THR A 26 -9.80 -19.47 15.27
C THR A 26 -10.62 -19.05 16.49
N GLU A 27 -10.93 -20.02 17.37
CA GLU A 27 -11.70 -19.82 18.58
C GLU A 27 -10.81 -19.34 19.74
N ASP A 28 -11.35 -18.50 20.62
CA ASP A 28 -10.68 -18.08 21.85
C ASP A 28 -10.97 -19.07 22.98
N VAL A 29 -10.20 -20.15 23.00
CA VAL A 29 -10.28 -21.24 23.97
C VAL A 29 -8.98 -21.32 24.75
N VAL A 30 -9.06 -21.62 26.05
CA VAL A 30 -7.90 -21.99 26.86
C VAL A 30 -8.10 -23.41 27.35
N LYS A 31 -7.35 -24.36 26.80
CA LYS A 31 -7.51 -25.79 27.09
C LYS A 31 -6.22 -26.54 26.79
N ASP A 32 -5.86 -27.46 27.70
CA ASP A 32 -4.77 -28.41 27.46
C ASP A 32 -5.19 -29.43 26.39
N ASP A 33 -4.92 -29.10 25.13
CA ASP A 33 -5.09 -29.96 23.97
C ASP A 33 -4.07 -29.60 22.86
N ASP A 34 -4.21 -30.23 21.69
CA ASP A 34 -3.30 -30.04 20.56
C ASP A 34 -3.65 -28.80 19.69
N GLN A 35 -4.61 -27.97 20.12
CA GLN A 35 -5.03 -26.77 19.39
C GLN A 35 -4.51 -25.49 20.06
N CYS A 36 -3.66 -24.78 19.34
CA CYS A 36 -3.14 -23.48 19.78
C CYS A 36 -4.11 -22.36 19.39
N SER A 37 -4.75 -21.72 20.36
CA SER A 37 -5.49 -20.46 20.13
C SER A 37 -4.55 -19.25 20.12
N LEU A 38 -5.02 -18.11 19.59
CA LEU A 38 -4.25 -16.87 19.61
C LEU A 38 -3.97 -16.40 21.06
N ARG A 39 -4.92 -16.59 21.97
CA ARG A 39 -4.72 -16.24 23.39
C ARG A 39 -3.62 -17.11 24.01
N GLU A 40 -3.64 -18.41 23.77
CA GLU A 40 -2.60 -19.32 24.28
C GLU A 40 -1.23 -19.02 23.67
N ALA A 41 -1.17 -18.68 22.38
CA ALA A 41 0.07 -18.27 21.73
C ALA A 41 0.69 -17.02 22.38
N ILE A 42 -0.14 -16.02 22.69
CA ILE A 42 0.31 -14.79 23.38
C ILE A 42 0.70 -15.10 24.82
N THR A 43 -0.08 -15.92 25.54
CA THR A 43 0.28 -16.38 26.90
C THR A 43 1.62 -17.10 26.90
N TYR A 44 1.85 -17.98 25.92
CA TYR A 44 3.11 -18.69 25.77
C TYR A 44 4.30 -17.75 25.57
N ALA A 45 4.14 -16.75 24.70
CA ALA A 45 5.14 -15.72 24.48
C ALA A 45 5.43 -14.87 25.74
N ASN A 46 4.38 -14.45 26.45
CA ASN A 46 4.49 -13.61 27.65
C ASN A 46 5.13 -14.36 28.84
N GLU A 47 4.77 -15.64 29.04
CA GLU A 47 5.10 -16.35 30.29
C GLU A 47 6.31 -17.27 30.17
N TYR A 48 6.55 -17.87 29.00
CA TYR A 48 7.46 -19.01 28.90
C TYR A 48 8.67 -18.79 27.99
N LEU A 49 8.58 -17.90 26.99
CA LEU A 49 9.69 -17.68 26.05
C LEU A 49 10.84 -16.85 26.62
N THR A 50 10.57 -15.90 27.52
CA THR A 50 11.57 -14.97 28.05
C THR A 50 11.82 -15.21 29.53
N ALA A 51 13.09 -15.21 29.94
CA ALA A 51 13.48 -15.31 31.35
C ALA A 51 13.03 -14.08 32.13
N LYS A 52 12.56 -14.27 33.36
CA LYS A 52 12.12 -13.17 34.23
C LYS A 52 13.26 -12.79 35.17
N ALA A 53 13.45 -11.49 35.42
CA ALA A 53 14.60 -10.97 36.17
C ALA A 53 14.70 -11.52 37.61
N ASP A 54 13.56 -11.87 38.22
CA ASP A 54 13.45 -12.33 39.61
C ASP A 54 12.96 -13.78 39.74
N GLU A 55 13.14 -14.62 38.71
CA GLU A 55 12.73 -16.02 38.80
C GLU A 55 13.63 -16.82 39.76
N THR A 56 13.02 -17.56 40.67
CA THR A 56 13.69 -18.60 41.45
C THR A 56 14.14 -19.74 40.53
N GLU A 57 15.14 -20.53 40.94
CA GLU A 57 15.57 -21.71 40.18
C GLU A 57 14.41 -22.70 39.93
N SER A 58 13.43 -22.77 40.84
CA SER A 58 12.23 -23.58 40.65
C SER A 58 11.33 -23.01 39.55
N GLU A 59 11.08 -21.70 39.55
CA GLU A 59 10.26 -21.04 38.53
C GLU A 59 10.92 -21.11 37.15
N LYS A 60 12.24 -20.90 37.10
CA LYS A 60 13.05 -21.09 35.90
C LYS A 60 12.91 -22.50 35.34
N ALA A 61 13.08 -23.52 36.18
CA ALA A 61 12.97 -24.91 35.77
C ALA A 61 11.56 -25.23 35.24
N THR A 62 10.50 -24.71 35.89
CA THR A 62 9.12 -24.85 35.41
C THR A 62 8.92 -24.15 34.06
N ARG A 63 9.40 -22.91 33.92
CA ARG A 63 9.31 -22.12 32.69
C ARG A 63 10.00 -22.83 31.53
N GLU A 64 11.24 -23.30 31.73
CA GLU A 64 12.01 -24.01 30.71
C GLU A 64 11.38 -25.36 30.35
N ALA A 65 10.80 -26.08 31.31
CA ALA A 65 10.06 -27.30 31.04
C ALA A 65 8.84 -27.05 30.14
N ILE A 66 8.05 -26.00 30.43
CA ILE A 66 6.88 -25.63 29.61
C ILE A 66 7.32 -25.11 28.24
N LYS A 67 8.37 -24.27 28.18
CA LYS A 67 8.95 -23.82 26.91
C LYS A 67 9.34 -25.01 26.02
N ASN A 68 10.00 -26.01 26.58
CA ASN A 68 10.47 -27.15 25.78
C ASN A 68 9.31 -28.08 25.37
N ALA A 69 8.25 -28.16 26.18
CA ALA A 69 7.09 -29.01 25.89
C ALA A 69 6.02 -28.33 25.02
N GLY A 70 6.00 -27.00 24.97
CA GLY A 70 4.86 -26.22 24.48
C GLY A 70 3.82 -25.97 25.57
N TYR A 71 2.90 -25.05 25.30
CA TYR A 71 1.79 -24.69 26.19
C TYR A 71 0.47 -24.78 25.43
N ASN A 72 -0.42 -25.69 25.84
CA ASN A 72 -1.73 -25.89 25.21
C ASN A 72 -1.67 -25.94 23.67
N GLY A 73 -0.83 -26.83 23.14
CA GLY A 73 -0.63 -26.96 21.69
C GLY A 73 0.19 -25.84 21.03
N CYS A 74 0.57 -24.79 21.76
CA CYS A 74 1.39 -23.68 21.26
C CYS A 74 2.88 -23.87 21.50
N GLY A 75 3.67 -23.81 20.42
CA GLY A 75 5.13 -23.75 20.47
C GLY A 75 5.82 -25.05 20.83
N ASP A 76 7.16 -25.00 20.80
CA ASP A 76 8.07 -26.08 21.14
C ASP A 76 9.40 -25.51 21.65
N GLU A 77 10.41 -26.37 21.85
CA GLU A 77 11.76 -26.00 22.30
C GLU A 77 12.46 -24.94 21.44
N ASN A 78 12.08 -24.83 20.17
CA ASN A 78 12.67 -23.91 19.20
C ASN A 78 11.83 -22.64 19.01
N ALA A 79 10.64 -22.57 19.62
CA ALA A 79 9.69 -21.51 19.39
C ALA A 79 10.26 -20.13 19.71
N THR A 80 9.93 -19.18 18.83
CA THR A 80 10.27 -17.76 18.94
C THR A 80 9.00 -16.94 19.18
N ALA A 81 9.15 -15.70 19.63
CA ALA A 81 8.03 -14.78 19.86
C ALA A 81 7.44 -14.22 18.54
N SER A 82 7.22 -15.11 17.58
CA SER A 82 6.64 -14.86 16.26
C SER A 82 5.41 -15.75 16.12
N ILE A 83 4.24 -15.14 16.20
CA ILE A 83 2.93 -15.79 16.16
C ILE A 83 2.40 -15.70 14.73
N LEU A 84 1.97 -16.85 14.21
CA LEU A 84 1.65 -17.03 12.81
C LEU A 84 0.17 -17.42 12.65
N LEU A 85 -0.54 -16.65 11.83
CA LEU A 85 -1.97 -16.78 11.56
C LEU A 85 -2.21 -17.26 10.13
N THR A 86 -3.15 -18.16 9.91
CA THR A 86 -3.55 -18.60 8.57
C THR A 86 -4.19 -17.46 7.79
N ALA A 87 -3.77 -17.28 6.54
CA ALA A 87 -4.26 -16.22 5.66
C ALA A 87 -5.79 -16.24 5.50
N LYS A 88 -6.39 -15.05 5.48
CA LYS A 88 -7.85 -14.80 5.37
C LYS A 88 -8.74 -15.39 6.47
N GLU A 89 -8.19 -16.10 7.45
CA GLU A 89 -8.98 -16.61 8.57
C GLU A 89 -9.36 -15.50 9.55
N THR A 90 -10.42 -15.73 10.33
CA THR A 90 -10.89 -14.79 11.35
C THR A 90 -10.78 -15.37 12.75
N TYR A 91 -9.86 -14.83 13.54
CA TYR A 91 -9.62 -15.15 14.94
C TYR A 91 -10.48 -14.27 15.83
N THR A 92 -11.32 -14.88 16.64
CA THR A 92 -12.18 -14.16 17.57
C THR A 92 -11.49 -14.10 18.94
N LEU A 93 -11.61 -12.98 19.66
CA LEU A 93 -11.20 -12.85 21.07
C LEU A 93 -12.43 -12.56 21.92
N ASN A 94 -12.68 -13.37 22.95
CA ASN A 94 -13.81 -13.25 23.88
C ASN A 94 -13.59 -12.19 24.97
N ALA A 95 -12.33 -11.77 25.15
CA ALA A 95 -11.92 -10.72 26.07
C ALA A 95 -10.61 -10.07 25.62
N GLU A 96 -10.27 -8.94 26.22
CA GLU A 96 -8.95 -8.31 26.08
C GLU A 96 -7.81 -9.32 26.33
N VAL A 97 -6.74 -9.23 25.53
CA VAL A 97 -5.50 -9.97 25.70
C VAL A 97 -4.37 -9.01 26.08
N LYS A 98 -3.63 -9.34 27.14
CA LYS A 98 -2.45 -8.58 27.56
C LYS A 98 -1.24 -9.05 26.79
N ILE A 99 -0.41 -8.12 26.34
CA ILE A 99 0.90 -8.37 25.74
C ILE A 99 1.93 -7.68 26.62
N THR A 100 2.73 -8.49 27.31
CA THR A 100 3.71 -8.06 28.32
C THR A 100 5.14 -8.42 27.92
N SER A 101 5.35 -8.92 26.70
CA SER A 101 6.66 -9.27 26.17
C SER A 101 6.75 -8.92 24.69
N ALA A 102 7.98 -8.70 24.21
CA ALA A 102 8.22 -8.40 22.81
C ALA A 102 7.78 -9.58 21.93
N LEU A 103 6.93 -9.32 20.93
CA LEU A 103 6.43 -10.34 20.02
C LEU A 103 6.02 -9.74 18.66
N THR A 104 5.93 -10.61 17.66
CA THR A 104 5.34 -10.30 16.35
C THR A 104 4.10 -11.17 16.13
N ILE A 105 2.99 -10.57 15.69
CA ILE A 105 1.83 -11.30 15.17
C ILE A 105 1.73 -11.01 13.68
N GLN A 106 1.71 -12.07 12.87
CA GLN A 106 1.68 -11.96 11.42
C GLN A 106 0.85 -13.04 10.76
N THR A 107 0.38 -12.73 9.55
CA THR A 107 -0.24 -13.72 8.68
C THR A 107 0.81 -14.55 7.93
N GLU A 108 0.53 -15.83 7.72
CA GLU A 108 1.32 -16.72 6.87
C GLU A 108 1.49 -16.13 5.47
N SER A 109 2.76 -15.99 5.05
CA SER A 109 3.03 -15.65 3.66
C SER A 109 2.66 -16.83 2.77
N THR A 110 1.56 -16.70 2.05
CA THR A 110 1.12 -17.67 1.03
C THR A 110 1.81 -17.43 -0.33
N VAL A 111 2.67 -16.41 -0.43
CA VAL A 111 3.27 -15.96 -1.68
C VAL A 111 4.80 -15.94 -1.55
N PHE A 112 5.47 -16.82 -2.31
CA PHE A 112 6.93 -16.93 -2.29
C PHE A 112 7.66 -15.79 -3.04
N ASN A 113 6.92 -14.98 -3.81
CA ASN A 113 7.40 -13.83 -4.59
C ASN A 113 6.30 -12.77 -4.65
N ALA A 114 5.83 -12.24 -3.51
CA ALA A 114 4.86 -11.15 -3.55
C ALA A 114 5.50 -9.94 -4.22
N GLU A 115 4.88 -9.44 -5.30
CA GLU A 115 5.09 -8.03 -5.66
C GLU A 115 4.70 -7.19 -4.43
N ALA A 116 5.46 -6.13 -4.15
CA ALA A 116 5.28 -5.33 -2.94
C ALA A 116 3.84 -4.80 -2.76
N THR A 117 3.11 -4.65 -3.87
CA THR A 117 1.72 -4.18 -3.95
C THR A 117 0.70 -5.18 -3.35
N ALA A 118 0.98 -6.49 -3.42
CA ALA A 118 0.08 -7.53 -2.95
C ALA A 118 0.11 -7.75 -1.43
N ILE A 119 1.09 -7.17 -0.72
CA ILE A 119 1.24 -7.30 0.73
C ILE A 119 0.05 -6.60 1.41
N GLY A 120 -0.66 -7.34 2.28
CA GLY A 120 -1.84 -6.84 2.98
C GLY A 120 -3.17 -7.40 2.48
N LEU A 121 -3.22 -7.96 1.25
CA LEU A 121 -4.47 -8.45 0.64
C LEU A 121 -5.02 -9.74 1.28
N GLU A 122 -4.13 -10.55 1.85
CA GLU A 122 -4.45 -11.86 2.42
C GLU A 122 -4.52 -11.85 3.95
N ASN A 123 -4.56 -10.66 4.55
CA ASN A 123 -4.53 -10.47 6.00
C ASN A 123 -5.55 -11.36 6.74
N ALA A 124 -5.07 -12.12 7.72
CA ALA A 124 -5.91 -12.68 8.76
C ALA A 124 -6.59 -11.57 9.56
N THR A 125 -7.80 -11.82 10.06
CA THR A 125 -8.57 -10.86 10.86
C THR A 125 -8.62 -11.29 12.31
N ILE A 126 -8.32 -10.38 13.23
CA ILE A 126 -8.52 -10.55 14.68
C ILE A 126 -9.65 -9.60 15.10
N LYS A 127 -10.70 -10.13 15.72
CA LYS A 127 -11.88 -9.36 16.10
C LYS A 127 -12.34 -9.60 17.53
N ALA A 128 -12.97 -8.59 18.13
CA ALA A 128 -13.60 -8.71 19.44
C ALA A 128 -14.96 -9.42 19.33
N ALA A 129 -15.24 -10.37 20.22
CA ALA A 129 -16.54 -11.05 20.31
C ALA A 129 -17.60 -10.23 21.05
N GLY A 130 -17.18 -9.22 21.81
CA GLY A 130 -18.04 -8.41 22.65
C GLY A 130 -17.48 -7.02 22.91
N GLN A 131 -17.99 -6.37 23.96
CA GLN A 131 -17.64 -5.01 24.34
C GLN A 131 -16.29 -4.95 25.07
N HIS A 132 -15.21 -5.14 24.33
CA HIS A 132 -13.84 -4.98 24.81
C HIS A 132 -12.93 -4.58 23.65
N ARG A 133 -11.78 -3.99 23.97
CA ARG A 133 -10.67 -3.84 23.02
C ARG A 133 -9.95 -5.17 22.80
N LEU A 134 -9.12 -5.28 21.77
CA LEU A 134 -8.36 -6.50 21.50
C LEU A 134 -7.17 -6.63 22.44
N PHE A 135 -6.32 -5.62 22.48
CA PHE A 135 -4.99 -5.74 23.08
C PHE A 135 -4.69 -4.64 24.10
N ASN A 136 -3.97 -5.04 25.14
CA ASN A 136 -3.32 -4.16 26.10
C ASN A 136 -1.82 -4.45 26.08
N VAL A 137 -1.09 -3.58 25.39
CA VAL A 137 0.35 -3.64 25.20
C VAL A 137 1.00 -2.80 26.30
N ASN A 138 1.43 -3.47 27.36
CA ASN A 138 1.99 -2.86 28.56
C ASN A 138 2.66 -3.96 29.38
N ASP A 139 3.98 -3.91 29.56
CA ASP A 139 4.70 -4.88 30.39
C ASP A 139 4.56 -4.60 31.91
N GLY A 140 3.98 -3.45 32.27
CA GLY A 140 3.79 -3.01 33.64
C GLY A 140 5.04 -2.36 34.25
N ASP A 141 6.15 -2.33 33.52
CA ASP A 141 7.37 -1.65 33.93
C ASP A 141 7.19 -0.13 33.81
N ALA A 142 7.85 0.62 34.70
CA ALA A 142 7.94 2.06 34.62
C ALA A 142 9.24 2.54 33.95
N ASP A 143 10.16 1.61 33.68
CA ASP A 143 11.50 1.88 33.17
C ASP A 143 11.57 2.19 31.67
N ILE A 144 12.79 2.51 31.25
CA ILE A 144 13.18 3.05 29.94
C ILE A 144 13.35 2.01 28.83
N SER A 145 13.11 0.71 29.04
CA SER A 145 13.29 -0.31 27.99
C SER A 145 11.96 -0.88 27.55
N GLN A 146 11.27 -0.14 26.68
CA GLN A 146 10.01 -0.59 26.13
C GLN A 146 10.16 -1.88 25.35
N ILE A 147 9.20 -2.78 25.52
CA ILE A 147 9.08 -3.92 24.62
C ILE A 147 8.62 -3.45 23.24
N THR A 148 9.02 -4.18 22.20
CA THR A 148 8.51 -3.93 20.85
C THR A 148 7.46 -4.97 20.50
N VAL A 149 6.24 -4.50 20.22
CA VAL A 149 5.15 -5.34 19.74
C VAL A 149 4.85 -4.97 18.29
N LYS A 150 4.98 -5.95 17.40
CA LYS A 150 4.75 -5.77 15.96
C LYS A 150 3.52 -6.54 15.51
N PHE A 151 2.60 -5.85 14.84
CA PHE A 151 1.57 -6.48 14.03
C PHE A 151 1.89 -6.22 12.57
N THR A 152 1.94 -7.26 11.76
CA THR A 152 2.18 -7.13 10.32
C THR A 152 1.25 -8.00 9.51
N GLN A 153 0.66 -7.42 8.45
CA GLN A 153 -0.28 -8.13 7.58
C GLN A 153 -1.46 -8.72 8.36
N VAL A 154 -2.13 -7.93 9.20
CA VAL A 154 -3.34 -8.36 9.93
C VAL A 154 -4.42 -7.30 9.88
N ASN A 155 -5.68 -7.72 9.96
CA ASN A 155 -6.80 -6.82 10.17
C ASN A 155 -7.18 -6.88 11.66
N LEU A 156 -7.25 -5.74 12.32
CA LEU A 156 -7.63 -5.58 13.72
C LEU A 156 -8.99 -4.89 13.77
N GLN A 157 -10.01 -5.65 14.16
CA GLN A 157 -11.39 -5.17 14.26
C GLN A 157 -11.78 -4.96 15.72
N GLY A 158 -12.21 -3.75 16.04
CA GLY A 158 -12.82 -3.44 17.34
C GLY A 158 -14.20 -4.09 17.53
N CYS A 159 -14.89 -3.67 18.58
CA CYS A 159 -16.23 -4.17 18.92
C CYS A 159 -17.37 -3.57 18.09
N GLY A 160 -17.10 -2.66 17.15
CA GLY A 160 -18.12 -1.96 16.36
C GLY A 160 -18.23 -0.46 16.70
N SER A 161 -19.16 0.22 16.03
CA SER A 161 -19.37 1.69 16.13
C SER A 161 -20.54 2.12 17.03
N ASP A 162 -21.31 1.15 17.54
CA ASP A 162 -22.53 1.39 18.34
C ASP A 162 -22.25 1.49 19.85
N THR A 163 -21.21 0.80 20.32
CA THR A 163 -20.86 0.74 21.74
C THR A 163 -19.39 1.03 21.96
N ILE A 164 -19.06 1.74 23.03
CA ILE A 164 -17.67 1.95 23.44
C ILE A 164 -17.06 0.58 23.79
N CYS A 165 -16.00 0.19 23.08
CA CYS A 165 -15.27 -1.05 23.31
C CYS A 165 -14.48 -0.99 24.62
N ALA A 166 -13.82 0.13 24.86
CA ALA A 166 -13.16 0.47 26.11
C ALA A 166 -13.06 1.98 26.23
N ALA A 167 -12.92 2.52 27.44
CA ALA A 167 -12.79 3.98 27.62
C ALA A 167 -11.58 4.55 26.87
N GLN A 168 -10.47 3.81 26.86
CA GLN A 168 -9.20 4.17 26.25
C GLN A 168 -8.73 3.05 25.33
N GLY A 169 -8.57 3.36 24.04
CA GLY A 169 -8.12 2.41 23.03
C GLY A 169 -9.24 1.46 22.65
N GLY A 170 -10.00 1.76 21.60
CA GLY A 170 -11.11 0.90 21.17
C GLY A 170 -10.65 -0.41 20.54
N ILE A 171 -9.39 -0.47 20.09
CA ILE A 171 -8.74 -1.68 19.57
C ILE A 171 -7.49 -2.01 20.40
N ILE A 172 -6.62 -1.02 20.62
CA ILE A 172 -5.35 -1.20 21.33
C ILE A 172 -5.17 -0.11 22.40
N PHE A 173 -4.86 -0.55 23.61
CA PHE A 173 -4.18 0.27 24.61
C PHE A 173 -2.67 -0.02 24.51
N ASN A 174 -1.84 1.03 24.46
CA ASN A 174 -0.39 0.91 24.33
C ASN A 174 0.33 1.76 25.38
N ARG A 175 1.41 1.22 25.96
CA ARG A 175 2.41 1.96 26.74
C ARG A 175 3.85 1.75 26.23
N GLU A 176 3.99 0.95 25.17
CA GLU A 176 5.27 0.43 24.69
C GLU A 176 5.59 0.97 23.28
N ASN A 177 6.55 0.32 22.61
CA ASN A 177 6.81 0.55 21.19
C ASN A 177 5.91 -0.34 20.32
N LEU A 178 4.87 0.27 19.75
CA LEU A 178 3.88 -0.41 18.90
C LEU A 178 4.20 -0.16 17.41
N THR A 179 4.44 -1.24 16.66
CA THR A 179 4.65 -1.19 15.20
C THR A 179 3.52 -1.89 14.46
N LEU A 180 2.90 -1.19 13.52
CA LEU A 180 1.78 -1.65 12.70
C LEU A 180 2.16 -1.49 11.22
N GLU A 181 2.26 -2.60 10.49
CA GLU A 181 2.73 -2.62 9.11
C GLU A 181 1.78 -3.43 8.21
N HIS A 182 1.23 -2.84 7.15
CA HIS A 182 0.20 -3.51 6.33
C HIS A 182 -1.01 -3.98 7.15
N VAL A 183 -1.40 -3.18 8.14
CA VAL A 183 -2.50 -3.47 9.05
C VAL A 183 -3.76 -2.70 8.64
N LYS A 184 -4.92 -3.33 8.79
CA LYS A 184 -6.20 -2.62 8.77
C LYS A 184 -6.72 -2.44 10.20
N LEU A 185 -6.85 -1.22 10.70
CA LEU A 185 -7.47 -0.93 11.99
C LEU A 185 -8.86 -0.34 11.79
N PHE A 186 -9.90 -1.05 12.21
CA PHE A 186 -11.26 -0.62 11.92
C PHE A 186 -12.29 -0.97 13.00
N ASP A 187 -13.38 -0.22 12.98
CA ASP A 187 -14.53 -0.37 13.86
C ASP A 187 -14.18 -0.35 15.36
N GLY A 188 -13.17 0.42 15.74
CA GLY A 188 -12.86 0.74 17.13
C GLY A 188 -13.68 1.92 17.65
N PHE A 189 -14.20 1.82 18.88
CA PHE A 189 -14.91 2.92 19.53
C PHE A 189 -14.46 3.10 20.98
N ALA A 190 -13.98 4.29 21.34
CA ALA A 190 -13.54 4.67 22.68
C ALA A 190 -13.98 6.08 23.08
N ASN A 191 -13.70 6.53 24.31
CA ASN A 191 -13.74 7.95 24.63
C ASN A 191 -12.49 8.65 24.09
N GLU A 192 -11.33 8.03 24.31
CA GLU A 192 -10.02 8.49 23.85
C GLU A 192 -9.34 7.36 23.08
N GLY A 193 -8.87 7.64 21.87
CA GLY A 193 -8.15 6.63 21.08
C GLY A 193 -9.08 5.59 20.48
N GLY A 194 -9.85 5.97 19.44
CA GLY A 194 -10.86 5.09 18.83
C GLY A 194 -10.27 3.77 18.34
N ALA A 195 -9.18 3.84 17.58
CA ALA A 195 -8.33 2.68 17.33
C ALA A 195 -7.31 2.49 18.45
N ILE A 196 -6.45 3.50 18.68
CA ILE A 196 -5.30 3.39 19.58
C ILE A 196 -5.33 4.49 20.63
N TYR A 197 -5.19 4.09 21.89
CA TYR A 197 -4.77 4.98 22.97
C TYR A 197 -3.35 4.61 23.37
N SER A 198 -2.43 5.57 23.31
CA SER A 198 -1.03 5.37 23.64
C SER A 198 -0.63 6.26 24.82
N ASP A 199 -0.41 5.63 25.96
CA ASP A 199 -0.04 6.26 27.21
C ASP A 199 1.46 6.36 27.39
N GLY A 200 1.93 7.44 28.00
CA GLY A 200 3.34 7.67 28.24
C GLY A 200 3.79 9.03 27.75
N ILE A 201 4.57 9.69 28.60
CA ILE A 201 5.19 10.97 28.31
C ILE A 201 6.66 10.88 28.69
N ILE A 202 7.50 11.62 27.99
CA ILE A 202 8.90 11.77 28.33
C ILE A 202 8.99 12.66 29.58
N THR A 203 9.64 12.16 30.63
CA THR A 203 9.94 12.92 31.85
C THR A 203 11.45 13.11 31.99
N GLY A 204 11.92 14.36 32.11
CA GLY A 204 13.34 14.68 32.24
C GLY A 204 14.14 14.44 30.96
N THR A 205 15.43 14.09 31.08
CA THR A 205 16.34 13.82 29.94
C THR A 205 16.23 12.41 29.37
N ASN A 206 15.43 11.53 29.99
CA ASN A 206 15.40 10.10 29.69
C ASN A 206 14.33 9.79 28.65
N GLY A 207 14.80 9.66 27.42
CA GLY A 207 13.99 9.61 26.23
C GLY A 207 13.26 8.30 25.90
N ASN A 208 13.48 7.25 26.67
CA ASN A 208 13.15 5.88 26.30
C ASN A 208 12.00 5.28 27.13
N SER A 209 11.41 6.03 28.07
CA SER A 209 10.28 5.58 28.92
C SER A 209 8.90 5.95 28.37
N ALA A 210 8.79 6.39 27.12
CA ALA A 210 7.57 6.97 26.57
C ALA A 210 7.05 6.20 25.36
N SER A 211 5.76 5.85 25.33
CA SER A 211 5.15 5.07 24.25
C SER A 211 5.43 5.65 22.88
N PHE A 212 5.61 4.76 21.90
CA PHE A 212 5.78 5.13 20.51
C PHE A 212 4.83 4.34 19.63
N VAL A 213 4.26 4.99 18.61
CA VAL A 213 3.37 4.34 17.65
C VAL A 213 3.88 4.55 16.23
N ASN A 214 4.23 3.45 15.55
CA ASN A 214 4.61 3.44 14.15
C ASN A 214 3.52 2.76 13.32
N ILE A 215 2.94 3.48 12.35
CA ILE A 215 1.94 2.97 11.40
C ILE A 215 2.48 3.18 9.99
N THR A 216 2.74 2.09 9.28
CA THR A 216 3.25 2.10 7.91
C THR A 216 2.39 1.25 6.99
N ASN A 217 2.19 1.70 5.75
CA ASN A 217 1.46 0.95 4.71
C ASN A 217 0.10 0.43 5.17
N SER A 218 -0.61 1.17 6.02
CA SER A 218 -1.77 0.67 6.76
C SER A 218 -3.05 1.46 6.46
N LEU A 219 -4.20 0.82 6.69
CA LEU A 219 -5.53 1.41 6.53
C LEU A 219 -6.19 1.58 7.90
N VAL A 220 -6.45 2.82 8.29
CA VAL A 220 -7.20 3.12 9.53
C VAL A 220 -8.56 3.72 9.16
N GLN A 221 -9.63 2.99 9.44
CA GLN A 221 -10.96 3.39 8.99
C GLN A 221 -12.10 3.15 9.98
N ASN A 222 -13.15 3.97 9.90
CA ASN A 222 -14.39 3.81 10.67
C ASN A 222 -14.21 3.78 12.20
N ASN A 223 -13.10 4.30 12.71
CA ASN A 223 -12.89 4.38 14.15
C ASN A 223 -13.54 5.63 14.73
N LYS A 224 -14.03 5.54 15.95
CA LYS A 224 -14.81 6.58 16.62
C LYS A 224 -14.24 6.89 18.00
N ALA A 225 -14.13 8.18 18.33
CA ALA A 225 -13.82 8.61 19.69
C ALA A 225 -14.36 10.00 19.98
N GLN A 226 -14.38 10.42 21.24
CA GLN A 226 -14.57 11.84 21.55
C GLN A 226 -13.34 12.63 21.09
N GLN A 227 -12.15 12.10 21.37
CA GLN A 227 -10.86 12.65 20.96
C GLN A 227 -9.95 11.54 20.42
N GLY A 228 -9.24 11.80 19.32
CA GLY A 228 -8.23 10.88 18.80
C GLY A 228 -8.84 9.60 18.24
N ALA A 229 -9.78 9.66 17.29
CA ALA A 229 -10.41 8.43 16.80
C ALA A 229 -9.43 7.48 16.10
N VAL A 230 -8.37 8.01 15.48
CA VAL A 230 -7.25 7.22 14.95
C VAL A 230 -6.26 6.94 16.07
N LEU A 231 -5.75 8.01 16.69
CA LEU A 231 -4.73 7.92 17.71
C LEU A 231 -4.94 9.01 18.75
N TYR A 232 -5.04 8.61 20.01
CA TYR A 232 -4.80 9.48 21.15
C TYR A 232 -3.44 9.13 21.74
N ILE A 233 -2.55 10.11 21.90
CA ILE A 233 -1.21 9.89 22.44
C ILE A 233 -0.82 10.96 23.46
N GLY A 234 -0.10 10.57 24.51
CA GLY A 234 0.35 11.48 25.57
C GLY A 234 1.20 12.66 25.05
N GLN A 235 2.14 12.38 24.15
CA GLN A 235 3.02 13.34 23.47
C GLN A 235 3.09 12.99 21.97
N PRO A 236 3.50 13.92 21.08
CA PRO A 236 3.67 13.59 19.66
C PRO A 236 4.87 12.66 19.47
N LEU A 237 4.67 11.36 19.68
CA LEU A 237 5.64 10.27 19.54
C LEU A 237 5.07 9.22 18.58
N PHE A 238 5.00 9.58 17.31
CA PHE A 238 4.45 8.72 16.28
C PHE A 238 5.15 8.89 14.93
N TYR A 239 5.16 7.81 14.15
CA TYR A 239 5.42 7.82 12.72
C TYR A 239 4.21 7.26 12.00
N LEU A 240 3.57 8.08 11.17
CA LEU A 240 2.43 7.70 10.34
C LEU A 240 2.84 7.90 8.88
N LYS A 241 3.11 6.82 8.16
CA LYS A 241 3.67 6.88 6.81
C LYS A 241 2.94 5.98 5.83
N ASN A 242 2.84 6.40 4.57
CA ASN A 242 2.38 5.55 3.48
C ASN A 242 1.00 4.92 3.75
N SER A 243 0.16 5.61 4.51
CA SER A 243 -1.06 5.04 5.09
C SER A 243 -2.30 5.84 4.69
N VAL A 244 -3.45 5.18 4.74
CA VAL A 244 -4.76 5.79 4.44
C VAL A 244 -5.58 5.90 5.72
N PHE A 245 -6.08 7.11 6.00
CA PHE A 245 -6.96 7.39 7.13
C PHE A 245 -8.31 7.87 6.60
N ARG A 246 -9.36 7.06 6.73
CA ARG A 246 -10.66 7.39 6.13
C ARG A 246 -11.87 7.11 7.02
N ASN A 247 -12.92 7.92 6.88
CA ASN A 247 -14.20 7.71 7.58
C ASN A 247 -14.09 7.61 9.12
N ASN A 248 -13.01 8.11 9.73
CA ASN A 248 -12.88 8.10 11.17
C ASN A 248 -13.67 9.30 11.74
N THR A 249 -14.21 9.18 12.95
CA THR A 249 -15.05 10.22 13.59
C THR A 249 -14.57 10.60 14.98
N SER A 250 -14.11 11.85 15.15
CA SER A 250 -13.92 12.49 16.46
C SER A 250 -15.09 13.42 16.77
N THR A 251 -15.81 13.14 17.86
CA THR A 251 -17.12 13.76 18.12
C THR A 251 -17.07 15.02 18.98
N ALA A 252 -16.00 15.25 19.76
CA ALA A 252 -15.92 16.46 20.59
C ALA A 252 -15.65 17.71 19.74
N SER A 253 -16.15 18.85 20.20
CA SER A 253 -15.95 20.12 19.50
C SER A 253 -14.47 20.49 19.49
N GLY A 254 -13.91 20.69 18.30
CA GLY A 254 -12.47 20.99 18.13
C GLY A 254 -11.56 19.78 18.28
N ALA A 255 -12.13 18.57 18.33
CA ALA A 255 -11.34 17.35 18.41
C ALA A 255 -10.54 17.07 17.15
N SER A 256 -9.42 16.36 17.33
CA SER A 256 -8.57 15.87 16.24
C SER A 256 -8.60 14.34 16.18
N MET A 257 -8.51 13.78 14.98
CA MET A 257 -8.43 12.34 14.71
C MET A 257 -7.14 11.72 15.22
N ILE A 258 -6.04 12.43 14.99
CA ILE A 258 -4.73 12.15 15.56
C ILE A 258 -4.48 13.27 16.57
N TYR A 259 -4.41 12.90 17.84
CA TYR A 259 -4.35 13.86 18.92
C TYR A 259 -3.20 13.59 19.87
N SER A 260 -2.31 14.57 20.00
CA SER A 260 -1.36 14.62 21.10
C SER A 260 -1.94 15.41 22.26
N ALA A 261 -1.89 14.85 23.48
CA ALA A 261 -2.47 15.44 24.69
C ALA A 261 -1.59 16.58 25.24
N THR A 262 -0.28 16.36 25.33
CA THR A 262 0.72 17.35 25.79
C THR A 262 1.70 17.77 24.69
N LYS A 263 2.28 18.96 24.81
CA LYS A 263 3.31 19.48 23.89
C LYS A 263 4.69 18.95 24.34
N PHE A 264 5.68 18.97 23.46
CA PHE A 264 7.07 18.86 23.93
C PHE A 264 7.42 20.07 24.81
N ASN A 265 8.32 19.88 25.78
CA ASN A 265 8.92 20.98 26.52
C ASN A 265 10.21 21.44 25.83
N ASP A 266 10.57 22.72 25.96
CA ASP A 266 11.65 23.35 25.19
C ASP A 266 13.01 22.65 25.34
N GLU A 267 13.26 21.93 26.44
CA GLU A 267 14.50 21.16 26.67
C GLU A 267 14.61 19.87 25.82
N THR A 268 13.48 19.31 25.34
CA THR A 268 13.46 18.05 24.56
C THR A 268 13.34 18.25 23.06
N THR A 269 12.92 19.44 22.64
CA THR A 269 12.99 19.90 21.25
C THR A 269 14.31 20.63 21.03
N ASN A 270 15.33 19.90 20.51
CA ASN A 270 16.55 20.47 19.91
C ASN A 270 17.72 20.84 20.86
N SER A 271 18.23 19.89 21.65
CA SER A 271 19.68 19.88 21.92
C SER A 271 20.35 19.29 20.66
N GLY A 272 21.39 19.94 20.11
CA GLY A 272 21.94 19.68 18.76
C GLY A 272 22.48 18.28 18.44
N THR A 273 22.16 17.28 19.25
CA THR A 273 22.46 15.85 19.08
C THR A 273 21.21 14.95 19.07
N PHE A 274 20.00 15.48 19.34
CA PHE A 274 18.76 14.69 19.40
C PHE A 274 17.52 15.51 18.95
N THR A 275 17.07 15.28 17.71
CA THR A 275 15.87 15.92 17.14
C THR A 275 14.68 14.96 17.27
N ARG A 276 13.81 15.13 18.28
CA ARG A 276 12.53 14.40 18.35
C ARG A 276 11.58 14.99 17.34
N VAL A 277 11.30 14.21 16.29
CA VAL A 277 10.34 14.58 15.26
C VAL A 277 9.27 13.51 15.20
N SER A 278 8.01 13.90 15.10
CA SER A 278 6.90 13.04 14.69
C SER A 278 6.50 13.37 13.26
N TYR A 279 6.13 12.35 12.49
CA TYR A 279 5.81 12.52 11.07
C TYR A 279 4.42 12.01 10.75
N LEU A 280 3.69 12.78 9.96
CA LEU A 280 2.64 12.30 9.08
C LEU A 280 3.11 12.54 7.65
N SER A 281 3.50 11.49 6.92
CA SER A 281 4.04 11.65 5.57
C SER A 281 3.55 10.63 4.56
N ASN A 282 3.55 11.00 3.28
CA ASN A 282 3.13 10.14 2.16
C ASN A 282 1.77 9.48 2.39
N SER A 283 0.83 10.21 2.97
CA SER A 283 -0.41 9.64 3.50
C SER A 283 -1.64 10.34 2.94
N THR A 284 -2.70 9.56 2.75
CA THR A 284 -4.00 10.05 2.29
C THR A 284 -4.99 10.10 3.45
N LEU A 285 -5.67 11.24 3.62
CA LEU A 285 -6.70 11.44 4.62
C LEU A 285 -7.96 11.99 3.95
N PHE A 286 -9.09 11.29 4.06
CA PHE A 286 -10.36 11.76 3.47
C PHE A 286 -11.60 11.27 4.22
N LYS A 287 -12.70 12.03 4.10
CA LYS A 287 -14.00 11.74 4.75
C LYS A 287 -13.93 11.54 6.27
N ASN A 288 -12.94 12.14 6.93
CA ASN A 288 -12.85 12.13 8.39
C ASN A 288 -13.67 13.29 9.00
N THR A 289 -14.22 13.06 10.20
CA THR A 289 -14.99 14.07 10.95
C THR A 289 -14.21 14.55 12.16
N GLY A 290 -13.89 15.85 12.21
CA GLY A 290 -12.98 16.46 13.17
C GLY A 290 -11.80 17.11 12.46
N PHE A 291 -10.88 17.73 13.21
CA PHE A 291 -9.57 18.10 12.66
C PHE A 291 -8.74 16.83 12.41
N LEU A 292 -7.87 16.83 11.42
CA LEU A 292 -7.05 15.67 11.09
C LEU A 292 -5.98 15.40 12.15
N LEU A 293 -5.26 16.46 12.53
CA LEU A 293 -4.14 16.41 13.45
C LEU A 293 -4.02 17.76 14.16
N ASN A 294 -3.75 17.74 15.46
CA ASN A 294 -3.28 18.93 16.17
C ASN A 294 -1.76 19.05 16.02
N VAL A 295 -1.33 19.76 14.99
CA VAL A 295 0.08 19.97 14.64
C VAL A 295 0.75 20.82 15.71
N ARG A 296 1.60 20.19 16.51
CA ARG A 296 2.35 20.81 17.61
C ARG A 296 3.82 20.92 17.26
N ASP A 297 4.57 21.69 18.05
CA ASP A 297 6.04 21.65 17.97
C ASP A 297 6.56 20.21 18.00
N GLY A 298 7.52 19.92 17.12
CA GLY A 298 8.06 18.59 16.83
C GLY A 298 7.24 17.75 15.84
N VAL A 299 6.11 18.24 15.31
CA VAL A 299 5.26 17.49 14.37
C VAL A 299 5.40 18.03 12.94
N TYR A 300 5.77 17.14 12.03
CA TYR A 300 6.01 17.43 10.62
C TYR A 300 4.98 16.72 9.74
N VAL A 301 4.36 17.48 8.83
CA VAL A 301 3.41 16.97 7.83
C VAL A 301 4.01 17.21 6.45
N ASN A 302 4.26 16.15 5.69
CA ASN A 302 4.95 16.26 4.40
C ASN A 302 4.38 15.29 3.36
N ASN A 303 4.18 15.75 2.11
CA ASN A 303 3.63 14.92 1.03
C ASN A 303 2.32 14.21 1.43
N VAL A 304 1.36 14.96 1.97
CA VAL A 304 0.05 14.43 2.40
C VAL A 304 -1.05 14.88 1.45
N THR A 305 -2.00 13.99 1.15
CA THR A 305 -3.25 14.33 0.44
C THR A 305 -4.40 14.29 1.44
N ALA A 306 -4.79 15.46 1.94
CA ALA A 306 -5.87 15.67 2.91
C ALA A 306 -7.05 16.38 2.22
N VAL A 307 -8.03 15.59 1.77
CA VAL A 307 -9.13 16.08 0.92
C VAL A 307 -10.49 15.55 1.36
N ASP A 308 -11.56 16.31 1.12
CA ASP A 308 -12.94 15.93 1.48
C ASP A 308 -13.11 15.47 2.95
N ASN A 309 -12.34 16.05 3.87
CA ASN A 309 -12.59 15.90 5.31
C ASN A 309 -13.50 17.03 5.79
N ALA A 310 -14.15 16.84 6.95
CA ALA A 310 -14.92 17.91 7.57
C ALA A 310 -14.04 19.14 7.84
N LYS A 311 -12.82 18.91 8.36
CA LYS A 311 -11.79 19.92 8.61
C LYS A 311 -10.39 19.34 8.30
N GLY A 312 -9.44 20.22 8.00
CA GLY A 312 -8.02 19.88 7.82
C GLY A 312 -7.25 19.95 9.14
N PHE A 313 -6.16 20.69 9.18
CA PHE A 313 -5.22 20.69 10.32
C PHE A 313 -5.49 21.80 11.34
N TYR A 314 -5.24 21.51 12.61
CA TYR A 314 -5.20 22.51 13.68
C TYR A 314 -3.75 22.74 14.10
N LEU A 315 -3.22 23.94 13.90
CA LEU A 315 -1.81 24.27 14.11
C LEU A 315 -1.61 25.03 15.43
N ASP A 316 -0.71 24.52 16.26
CA ASP A 316 -0.39 25.03 17.59
C ASP A 316 1.10 24.78 17.91
N ALA A 317 1.98 25.48 17.19
CA ALA A 317 3.43 25.38 17.32
C ALA A 317 4.06 26.74 17.68
N PRO A 318 4.00 27.19 18.94
CA PRO A 318 4.56 28.48 19.38
C PRO A 318 6.09 28.60 19.26
N ASN A 319 6.82 27.49 19.15
CA ASN A 319 8.28 27.47 19.14
C ASN A 319 8.89 27.34 17.74
N GLU A 320 8.09 27.51 16.68
CA GLU A 320 8.55 27.44 15.28
C GLU A 320 9.14 26.06 14.93
N LYS A 321 8.66 24.98 15.59
CA LYS A 321 9.15 23.61 15.37
C LYS A 321 8.11 22.70 14.73
N ALA A 322 7.21 23.22 13.91
CA ALA A 322 6.27 22.40 13.16
C ALA A 322 6.08 22.93 11.75
N HIS A 323 5.73 22.05 10.82
CA HIS A 323 5.44 22.47 9.45
C HIS A 323 4.42 21.59 8.74
N ILE A 324 3.81 22.17 7.71
CA ILE A 324 3.08 21.47 6.66
C ILE A 324 3.72 21.83 5.32
N ALA A 325 4.23 20.83 4.61
CA ALA A 325 4.94 21.00 3.35
C ALA A 325 4.48 20.03 2.26
N ASN A 326 4.61 20.46 1.00
CA ASN A 326 4.43 19.63 -0.21
C ASN A 326 3.11 18.83 -0.21
N SER A 327 2.05 19.37 0.38
CA SER A 327 0.80 18.66 0.64
C SER A 327 -0.40 19.29 -0.06
N ILE A 328 -1.42 18.48 -0.32
CA ILE A 328 -2.75 18.92 -0.77
C ILE A 328 -3.67 18.96 0.45
N VAL A 329 -4.21 20.13 0.79
CA VAL A 329 -5.10 20.34 1.94
C VAL A 329 -6.34 21.12 1.49
N VAL A 330 -7.33 20.39 0.97
CA VAL A 330 -8.57 20.96 0.40
C VAL A 330 -9.78 20.17 0.89
N ASN A 331 -10.43 20.69 1.93
CA ASN A 331 -11.44 20.05 2.75
C ASN A 331 -12.79 20.81 2.66
N GLN A 332 -13.82 20.27 3.30
CA GLN A 332 -15.20 20.77 3.12
C GLN A 332 -15.43 22.17 3.71
N SER A 333 -14.88 22.47 4.89
CA SER A 333 -15.20 23.72 5.61
C SER A 333 -13.99 24.56 6.02
N THR A 334 -12.92 23.95 6.53
CA THR A 334 -11.73 24.65 7.02
C THR A 334 -10.53 23.74 6.85
N ASP A 335 -9.56 24.18 6.08
CA ASP A 335 -8.32 23.46 5.75
C ASP A 335 -7.25 23.65 6.83
N CYS A 336 -7.14 24.86 7.36
CA CYS A 336 -6.22 25.20 8.42
C CYS A 336 -6.92 26.02 9.50
N SER A 337 -6.69 25.66 10.76
CA SER A 337 -7.01 26.46 11.94
C SER A 337 -5.76 26.71 12.76
N TYR A 338 -5.68 27.85 13.44
CA TYR A 338 -4.48 28.25 14.15
C TYR A 338 -4.80 28.61 15.60
N SER A 339 -3.94 28.19 16.52
CA SER A 339 -3.90 28.79 17.85
C SER A 339 -3.41 30.25 17.75
N SER A 340 -3.72 31.08 18.75
CA SER A 340 -3.27 32.47 18.79
C SER A 340 -1.75 32.64 18.87
N SER A 341 -1.04 31.61 19.33
CA SER A 341 0.41 31.59 19.47
C SER A 341 1.11 30.82 18.36
N ASP A 342 0.39 30.32 17.36
CA ASP A 342 0.96 29.46 16.35
C ASP A 342 1.98 30.16 15.45
N LYS A 343 3.15 29.54 15.32
CA LYS A 343 4.23 29.93 14.43
C LYS A 343 4.72 28.77 13.57
N SER A 344 3.86 27.79 13.32
CA SER A 344 4.15 26.71 12.37
C SER A 344 4.46 27.26 10.97
N PHE A 345 5.35 26.59 10.27
CA PHE A 345 5.67 26.88 8.88
C PHE A 345 4.64 26.24 7.95
N SER A 346 4.30 26.92 6.87
CA SER A 346 3.47 26.36 5.80
C SER A 346 4.12 26.67 4.46
N MET A 347 4.41 25.65 3.67
CA MET A 347 5.22 25.81 2.48
C MET A 347 4.73 24.91 1.34
N ASN A 348 4.64 25.47 0.14
CA ASN A 348 4.47 24.70 -1.09
C ASN A 348 3.30 23.70 -1.06
N ASN A 349 2.17 24.11 -0.49
CA ASN A 349 0.97 23.29 -0.42
C ASN A 349 -0.07 23.78 -1.42
N LEU A 350 -0.90 22.87 -1.94
CA LEU A 350 -2.18 23.24 -2.55
C LEU A 350 -3.23 23.31 -1.44
N VAL A 351 -3.82 24.48 -1.20
CA VAL A 351 -4.70 24.72 -0.05
C VAL A 351 -5.99 25.43 -0.43
N GLY A 352 -7.02 25.30 0.41
CA GLY A 352 -8.15 26.23 0.41
C GLY A 352 -7.87 27.53 1.16
N SER A 353 -8.86 28.42 1.23
CA SER A 353 -8.68 29.82 1.62
C SER A 353 -8.37 30.07 3.10
N SER A 354 -8.55 29.05 3.95
CA SER A 354 -8.35 29.19 5.40
C SER A 354 -6.88 29.10 5.83
N CYS A 355 -6.00 28.60 4.97
CA CYS A 355 -4.58 28.49 5.25
C CYS A 355 -3.83 29.81 5.01
N LYS A 356 -2.71 30.01 5.74
CA LYS A 356 -1.75 31.10 5.52
C LYS A 356 -1.20 31.06 4.08
N SER A 357 -0.72 32.19 3.57
CA SER A 357 -0.10 32.30 2.23
C SER A 357 1.15 31.43 2.04
N GLY A 358 1.72 30.95 3.14
CA GLY A 358 2.99 30.25 3.20
C GLY A 358 4.19 31.19 3.14
N GLU A 359 5.37 30.59 3.27
CA GLU A 359 6.64 31.32 3.38
C GLU A 359 7.08 31.95 2.05
N ASP A 360 7.82 33.05 2.12
CA ASP A 360 8.37 33.71 0.93
C ASP A 360 9.32 32.77 0.16
N GLY A 361 9.20 32.77 -1.17
CA GLY A 361 9.86 31.79 -2.06
C GLY A 361 9.15 30.44 -2.17
N ASN A 362 8.41 30.03 -1.13
CA ASN A 362 7.73 28.72 -1.02
C ASN A 362 6.24 28.86 -0.68
N ARG A 363 5.57 29.82 -1.32
CA ARG A 363 4.16 30.12 -1.04
C ARG A 363 3.24 28.95 -1.36
N ASN A 364 2.15 28.87 -0.61
CA ASN A 364 1.06 27.97 -0.90
C ASN A 364 0.31 28.44 -2.16
N ILE A 365 -0.24 27.48 -2.89
CA ILE A 365 -1.13 27.70 -4.02
C ILE A 365 -2.56 27.59 -3.48
N PHE A 366 -3.35 28.66 -3.64
CA PHE A 366 -4.76 28.60 -3.29
C PHE A 366 -5.55 28.00 -4.45
N ILE A 367 -6.29 26.92 -4.21
CA ILE A 367 -7.08 26.26 -5.26
C ILE A 367 -8.06 27.25 -5.93
N SER A 368 -8.61 28.19 -5.17
CA SER A 368 -9.51 29.23 -5.68
C SER A 368 -8.87 30.23 -6.65
N SER A 369 -7.53 30.30 -6.70
CA SER A 369 -6.80 31.16 -7.65
C SER A 369 -6.50 30.49 -8.99
N LEU A 370 -6.77 29.18 -9.12
CA LEU A 370 -6.50 28.42 -10.34
C LEU A 370 -7.63 28.61 -11.37
N SER A 371 -7.27 28.62 -12.65
CA SER A 371 -8.23 28.60 -13.76
C SER A 371 -9.02 27.28 -13.82
N HIS A 372 -8.33 26.17 -13.60
CA HIS A 372 -8.88 24.82 -13.49
C HIS A 372 -8.85 24.37 -12.03
N ASN A 373 -9.80 24.88 -11.24
CA ASN A 373 -9.83 24.72 -9.78
C ASN A 373 -10.66 23.52 -9.28
N LYS A 374 -11.20 22.68 -10.18
CA LYS A 374 -11.92 21.47 -9.79
C LYS A 374 -10.91 20.50 -9.16
N LEU A 375 -11.15 20.09 -7.91
CA LEU A 375 -10.24 19.16 -7.23
C LEU A 375 -10.33 17.74 -7.78
N PHE A 376 -11.55 17.22 -7.96
CA PHE A 376 -11.78 15.84 -8.40
C PHE A 376 -12.29 15.77 -9.82
N ALA A 377 -11.78 14.80 -10.58
CA ALA A 377 -12.30 14.40 -11.88
C ALA A 377 -13.57 13.54 -11.71
N GLY A 378 -14.63 14.18 -11.23
CA GLY A 378 -15.89 13.54 -10.86
C GLY A 378 -16.70 14.44 -9.93
N ASP A 379 -17.84 13.96 -9.47
CA ASP A 379 -18.72 14.67 -8.52
C ASP A 379 -18.47 14.25 -7.05
N SER A 380 -17.61 13.25 -6.83
CA SER A 380 -17.28 12.73 -5.50
C SER A 380 -15.78 12.48 -5.33
N SER A 381 -15.33 12.43 -4.07
CA SER A 381 -13.95 12.07 -3.73
C SER A 381 -13.65 10.57 -3.88
N GLU A 382 -14.63 9.76 -4.28
CA GLU A 382 -14.48 8.31 -4.48
C GLU A 382 -15.19 7.91 -5.77
N GLY A 383 -14.68 6.88 -6.44
CA GLY A 383 -15.30 6.30 -7.62
C GLY A 383 -14.43 6.40 -8.87
N SER A 384 -15.07 6.38 -10.04
CA SER A 384 -14.39 6.44 -11.33
C SER A 384 -13.87 7.84 -11.64
N CYS A 385 -12.81 7.89 -12.43
CA CYS A 385 -12.20 9.14 -12.90
C CYS A 385 -12.81 9.57 -14.23
N ASP A 386 -13.41 10.77 -14.26
CA ASP A 386 -13.91 11.38 -15.49
C ASP A 386 -12.74 11.57 -16.48
N ARG A 387 -12.91 11.08 -17.70
CA ARG A 387 -11.85 11.08 -18.72
C ARG A 387 -11.59 12.48 -19.27
N PRO A 388 -10.37 12.77 -19.75
CA PRO A 388 -10.10 13.98 -20.52
C PRO A 388 -11.15 14.16 -21.65
N PRO A 389 -11.63 15.38 -21.91
CA PRO A 389 -11.10 16.66 -21.45
C PRO A 389 -11.68 17.15 -20.10
N ALA A 390 -12.30 16.27 -19.29
CA ALA A 390 -12.84 16.67 -18.00
C ALA A 390 -11.76 17.22 -17.05
N ASP A 391 -12.05 18.36 -16.44
CA ASP A 391 -11.24 18.96 -15.38
C ASP A 391 -11.23 18.11 -14.10
N GLY A 392 -10.24 18.37 -13.24
CA GLY A 392 -10.06 17.68 -11.97
C GLY A 392 -8.59 17.43 -11.71
N LEU A 393 -8.01 18.01 -10.67
CA LEU A 393 -6.58 17.84 -10.34
C LEU A 393 -6.24 16.40 -9.89
N LEU A 394 -7.21 15.68 -9.33
CA LEU A 394 -7.08 14.33 -8.82
C LEU A 394 -8.17 13.44 -9.43
N CYS A 395 -7.84 12.20 -9.79
CA CYS A 395 -8.87 11.17 -9.92
C CYS A 395 -9.47 10.87 -8.53
N PRO A 396 -10.79 10.63 -8.43
CA PRO A 396 -11.41 10.16 -7.20
C PRO A 396 -10.71 8.93 -6.62
N TYR A 397 -10.75 8.78 -5.30
CA TYR A 397 -10.10 7.68 -4.61
C TYR A 397 -10.66 6.34 -5.09
N SER A 398 -9.74 5.44 -5.43
CA SER A 398 -10.03 4.06 -5.77
C SER A 398 -8.91 3.16 -5.28
N THR A 399 -9.25 1.89 -5.04
CA THR A 399 -8.29 0.85 -4.66
C THR A 399 -8.18 -0.15 -5.81
N PRO A 400 -7.06 -0.16 -6.56
CA PRO A 400 -6.83 -1.20 -7.56
C PRO A 400 -6.82 -2.60 -6.92
N ASN A 401 -7.25 -3.62 -7.66
CA ASN A 401 -7.45 -4.98 -7.13
C ASN A 401 -6.17 -5.61 -6.54
N GLU A 402 -5.00 -5.20 -7.04
CA GLU A 402 -3.70 -5.73 -6.62
C GLU A 402 -3.05 -4.92 -5.49
N TYR A 403 -3.74 -3.90 -4.97
CA TYR A 403 -3.20 -2.99 -3.97
C TYR A 403 -3.98 -3.10 -2.67
N PHE A 404 -3.25 -3.20 -1.55
CA PHE A 404 -3.86 -3.12 -0.22
C PHE A 404 -4.46 -1.72 0.07
N LEU A 405 -3.79 -0.66 -0.37
CA LEU A 405 -4.21 0.72 -0.18
C LEU A 405 -4.60 1.37 -1.51
N GLY A 406 -5.76 2.02 -1.54
CA GLY A 406 -6.13 2.92 -2.62
C GLY A 406 -5.49 4.30 -2.47
N TYR A 407 -5.65 5.12 -3.51
CA TYR A 407 -5.03 6.44 -3.57
C TYR A 407 -5.82 7.40 -4.47
N PHE A 408 -5.54 8.71 -4.33
CA PHE A 408 -5.94 9.74 -5.28
C PHE A 408 -4.83 9.91 -6.31
N LYS A 409 -5.10 9.55 -7.57
CA LYS A 409 -4.12 9.69 -8.65
C LYS A 409 -4.04 11.16 -9.12
N PRO A 410 -2.87 11.82 -9.11
CA PRO A 410 -2.70 13.14 -9.72
C PRO A 410 -3.05 13.11 -11.21
N ARG A 411 -3.38 14.26 -11.78
CA ARG A 411 -3.73 14.37 -13.20
C ARG A 411 -2.97 15.49 -13.90
N LEU A 412 -2.60 15.23 -15.14
CA LEU A 412 -2.22 16.27 -16.11
C LEU A 412 -3.42 16.52 -17.01
N LEU A 413 -3.97 17.73 -16.93
CA LEU A 413 -5.17 18.09 -17.69
C LEU A 413 -4.81 18.28 -19.17
N SER A 414 -5.75 17.95 -20.06
CA SER A 414 -5.60 18.26 -21.48
C SER A 414 -5.52 19.77 -21.74
N ALA A 415 -6.21 20.57 -20.93
CA ALA A 415 -6.20 22.03 -21.02
C ALA A 415 -4.81 22.68 -20.80
N TYR A 416 -3.85 21.95 -20.22
CA TYR A 416 -2.50 22.46 -19.99
C TYR A 416 -1.71 22.55 -21.30
N SER A 417 -1.01 23.65 -21.53
CA SER A 417 -0.15 23.82 -22.71
C SER A 417 1.28 23.35 -22.45
N VAL A 418 1.75 23.47 -21.21
CA VAL A 418 3.07 23.03 -20.77
C VAL A 418 3.00 22.36 -19.40
N LEU A 419 3.99 21.52 -19.06
CA LEU A 419 4.03 20.83 -17.77
C LEU A 419 3.99 21.80 -16.59
N THR A 420 4.55 23.01 -16.74
CA THR A 420 4.53 24.07 -15.71
C THR A 420 3.14 24.61 -15.36
N ASP A 421 2.12 24.33 -16.19
CA ASP A 421 0.74 24.75 -15.92
C ASP A 421 0.09 23.93 -14.79
N SER A 422 0.59 22.71 -14.55
CA SER A 422 0.08 21.89 -13.45
C SER A 422 0.37 22.54 -12.09
N PRO A 423 -0.61 22.66 -11.18
CA PRO A 423 -0.36 23.20 -9.85
C PRO A 423 0.27 22.19 -8.88
N ILE A 424 0.28 20.89 -9.23
CA ILE A 424 0.71 19.82 -8.31
C ILE A 424 1.81 18.92 -8.86
N VAL A 425 1.95 18.79 -10.19
CA VAL A 425 2.92 17.87 -10.81
C VAL A 425 4.28 18.56 -10.99
N ASN A 426 5.35 17.93 -10.52
CA ASN A 426 6.71 18.48 -10.45
C ASN A 426 6.75 19.86 -9.77
N ARG A 427 6.11 19.94 -8.61
CA ARG A 427 5.96 21.18 -7.83
C ARG A 427 6.58 21.15 -6.46
N GLY A 428 7.29 20.10 -6.07
CA GLY A 428 8.33 20.19 -5.04
C GLY A 428 9.18 21.45 -5.32
N ARG A 429 9.53 22.20 -4.28
CA ARG A 429 10.29 23.46 -4.46
C ARG A 429 11.61 23.45 -3.72
N LEU A 430 12.57 24.13 -4.35
CA LEU A 430 13.74 24.76 -3.76
C LEU A 430 13.42 26.23 -3.43
N PHE A 431 14.23 26.87 -2.58
CA PHE A 431 14.26 28.33 -2.52
C PHE A 431 14.49 28.92 -3.93
N SER A 432 13.95 30.11 -4.19
CA SER A 432 14.00 30.77 -5.51
C SER A 432 15.41 31.09 -6.03
N ASP A 433 16.45 30.90 -5.22
CA ASP A 433 17.85 31.16 -5.55
C ASP A 433 18.65 29.90 -5.98
N GLY A 434 18.01 28.74 -6.03
CA GLY A 434 18.63 27.49 -6.47
C GLY A 434 19.68 26.91 -5.50
N THR A 435 19.71 27.38 -4.25
CA THR A 435 20.52 26.76 -3.19
C THR A 435 19.83 25.53 -2.61
N ASP A 436 20.59 24.47 -2.38
CA ASP A 436 20.09 23.22 -1.81
C ASP A 436 19.88 23.34 -0.29
N LEU A 437 18.80 22.67 0.16
CA LEU A 437 18.39 22.34 1.54
C LEU A 437 17.68 23.42 2.37
N GLY A 438 16.39 23.59 2.11
CA GLY A 438 15.43 23.76 3.21
C GLY A 438 15.27 22.46 3.98
N VAL A 439 14.93 22.52 5.27
CA VAL A 439 14.75 21.34 6.14
C VAL A 439 13.58 20.41 5.68
N PHE A 440 12.79 20.83 4.68
CA PHE A 440 11.46 20.28 4.36
C PHE A 440 11.30 19.95 2.86
N SER A 441 12.25 19.20 2.28
CA SER A 441 12.16 18.67 0.92
C SER A 441 11.06 17.62 0.78
N CYS A 442 10.78 17.18 -0.45
CA CYS A 442 9.92 16.02 -0.65
C CYS A 442 10.48 14.77 0.04
N GLU A 443 9.59 13.87 0.45
CA GLU A 443 9.95 12.50 0.83
C GLU A 443 10.60 11.77 -0.37
N GLY A 444 11.37 10.70 -0.12
CA GLY A 444 12.06 9.96 -1.19
C GLY A 444 11.18 8.98 -1.98
N GLN A 445 10.05 8.60 -1.41
CA GLN A 445 9.06 7.70 -2.02
C GLN A 445 7.65 8.31 -1.90
N ASP A 446 6.69 7.78 -2.64
CA ASP A 446 5.27 8.11 -2.52
C ASP A 446 4.53 7.09 -1.62
N GLN A 447 3.21 7.25 -1.45
CA GLN A 447 2.38 6.35 -0.64
C GLN A 447 2.43 4.89 -1.10
N ARG A 448 2.59 4.63 -2.41
CA ARG A 448 2.65 3.28 -3.00
C ARG A 448 4.04 2.65 -2.80
N GLY A 449 5.01 3.41 -2.28
CA GLY A 449 6.40 2.99 -2.16
C GLY A 449 7.21 3.22 -3.43
N PHE A 450 6.67 3.93 -4.42
CA PHE A 450 7.41 4.28 -5.64
C PHE A 450 8.38 5.41 -5.37
N THR A 451 9.60 5.29 -5.89
CA THR A 451 10.63 6.31 -5.75
C THR A 451 10.23 7.59 -6.49
N ARG A 452 10.42 8.74 -5.85
CA ARG A 452 10.20 10.05 -6.49
C ARG A 452 11.42 10.44 -7.32
N ALA A 453 11.20 11.05 -8.48
CA ALA A 453 12.26 11.34 -9.44
C ALA A 453 13.37 12.24 -8.86
N SER A 454 13.01 13.18 -7.97
CA SER A 454 13.95 13.91 -7.13
C SER A 454 13.28 14.45 -5.87
N SER A 455 14.08 14.78 -4.85
CA SER A 455 13.59 15.41 -3.61
C SER A 455 13.08 16.85 -3.81
N VAL A 456 13.31 17.44 -4.99
CA VAL A 456 13.08 18.85 -5.29
C VAL A 456 12.09 19.10 -6.42
N HIS A 457 11.77 18.11 -7.25
CA HIS A 457 10.77 18.22 -8.32
C HIS A 457 9.69 17.14 -8.18
N CYS A 458 9.37 16.73 -6.96
CA CYS A 458 8.30 15.76 -6.75
C CYS A 458 6.91 16.36 -6.97
N ASP A 459 5.89 15.52 -6.98
CA ASP A 459 4.50 15.95 -6.93
C ASP A 459 4.06 16.35 -5.53
N ILE A 460 3.26 17.43 -5.45
CA ILE A 460 2.58 17.85 -4.22
C ILE A 460 1.49 16.83 -3.89
N GLY A 461 1.47 16.37 -2.64
CA GLY A 461 0.56 15.32 -2.16
C GLY A 461 1.25 13.98 -1.99
N ALA A 462 0.45 12.95 -1.69
CA ALA A 462 0.92 11.63 -1.29
C ALA A 462 1.40 10.73 -2.44
N ILE A 463 1.07 11.06 -3.69
CA ILE A 463 1.33 10.23 -4.87
C ILE A 463 2.21 11.00 -5.84
N GLU A 464 3.17 10.28 -6.42
CA GLU A 464 3.99 10.75 -7.55
C GLU A 464 3.37 10.26 -8.86
N LEU A 465 3.09 11.14 -9.81
CA LEU A 465 2.52 10.75 -11.10
C LEU A 465 3.56 10.00 -11.94
N VAL A 466 3.27 8.74 -12.28
CA VAL A 466 4.12 7.93 -13.17
C VAL A 466 3.61 8.02 -14.61
N ILE A 467 4.25 8.86 -15.43
CA ILE A 467 3.82 9.10 -16.82
C ILE A 467 4.41 8.13 -17.86
N SER A 468 5.42 7.34 -17.47
CA SER A 468 6.04 6.32 -18.32
C SER A 468 6.32 5.06 -17.50
N PRO A 469 5.77 3.89 -17.88
CA PRO A 469 6.08 2.64 -17.19
C PRO A 469 7.53 2.22 -17.47
N GLU A 470 8.20 1.63 -16.47
CA GLU A 470 9.54 1.07 -16.64
C GLU A 470 9.55 -0.15 -17.58
N VAL A 471 8.45 -0.91 -17.58
CA VAL A 471 8.28 -2.13 -18.39
C VAL A 471 6.90 -2.12 -19.04
N ILE A 472 6.86 -2.22 -20.37
CA ILE A 472 5.61 -2.42 -21.12
C ILE A 472 5.54 -3.89 -21.54
N TYR A 473 4.54 -4.59 -21.02
CA TYR A 473 4.28 -5.97 -21.41
C TYR A 473 3.47 -6.05 -22.70
N ARG A 474 3.61 -7.18 -23.38
CA ARG A 474 2.82 -7.49 -24.56
C ARG A 474 1.39 -7.81 -24.16
N VAL A 475 0.44 -7.10 -24.75
CA VAL A 475 -1.00 -7.36 -24.63
C VAL A 475 -1.41 -8.38 -25.70
N GLY A 476 -2.25 -9.35 -25.37
CA GLY A 476 -2.63 -10.35 -26.35
C GLY A 476 -3.69 -11.34 -25.91
N GLN A 477 -4.33 -11.97 -26.89
CA GLN A 477 -5.36 -12.98 -26.67
C GLN A 477 -5.31 -14.05 -27.76
N ASP A 478 -5.47 -15.31 -27.34
CA ASP A 478 -5.73 -16.44 -28.24
C ASP A 478 -7.26 -16.55 -28.45
N ILE A 479 -7.71 -16.57 -29.70
CA ILE A 479 -9.13 -16.55 -30.08
C ILE A 479 -9.47 -17.67 -31.08
N ASN A 480 -10.73 -18.09 -31.13
CA ASN A 480 -11.20 -19.01 -32.16
C ASN A 480 -11.69 -18.27 -33.41
N TYR A 481 -12.07 -19.03 -34.43
CA TYR A 481 -12.73 -18.51 -35.62
C TYR A 481 -14.07 -17.85 -35.27
N GLY A 482 -14.28 -16.63 -35.77
CA GLY A 482 -15.46 -15.82 -35.49
C GLY A 482 -15.44 -15.05 -34.17
N ASP A 483 -14.46 -15.32 -33.29
CA ASP A 483 -14.33 -14.60 -32.01
C ASP A 483 -13.80 -13.18 -32.21
N VAL A 484 -14.12 -12.32 -31.24
CA VAL A 484 -13.59 -10.95 -31.09
C VAL A 484 -12.66 -10.95 -29.90
N ALA A 485 -11.45 -10.40 -30.05
CA ALA A 485 -10.54 -10.22 -28.93
C ALA A 485 -10.89 -8.93 -28.17
N GLU A 486 -10.98 -9.02 -26.84
CA GLU A 486 -11.20 -7.90 -25.94
C GLU A 486 -10.04 -7.85 -24.94
N MET A 487 -9.25 -6.80 -25.01
CA MET A 487 -8.02 -6.61 -24.24
C MET A 487 -8.02 -5.24 -23.57
N SER A 488 -7.03 -4.98 -22.71
CA SER A 488 -6.82 -3.68 -22.08
C SER A 488 -5.36 -3.27 -22.24
N ILE A 489 -5.12 -1.98 -22.49
CA ILE A 489 -3.77 -1.39 -22.49
C ILE A 489 -3.50 -0.55 -21.24
N VAL A 490 -4.42 -0.49 -20.27
CA VAL A 490 -4.33 0.40 -19.10
C VAL A 490 -3.03 0.21 -18.33
N ASP A 491 -2.60 -1.03 -18.12
CA ASP A 491 -1.36 -1.33 -17.41
C ASP A 491 -0.11 -0.83 -18.15
N SER A 492 -0.21 -0.64 -19.48
CA SER A 492 0.85 -0.07 -20.31
C SER A 492 0.88 1.47 -20.27
N LEU A 493 -0.12 2.12 -19.68
CA LEU A 493 -0.20 3.59 -19.61
C LEU A 493 0.38 4.14 -18.30
N ALA A 494 0.78 3.28 -17.35
CA ALA A 494 1.08 3.66 -15.98
C ALA A 494 -0.05 4.54 -15.39
N ASP A 495 0.25 5.73 -14.89
CA ASP A 495 -0.76 6.67 -14.38
C ASP A 495 -1.38 7.57 -15.47
N GLY A 496 -0.91 7.47 -16.71
CA GLY A 496 -1.36 8.31 -17.83
C GLY A 496 -2.84 8.11 -18.22
N GLU A 497 -3.44 9.16 -18.77
CA GLU A 497 -4.78 9.12 -19.36
C GLU A 497 -4.68 9.36 -20.87
N LEU A 498 -5.39 8.57 -21.68
CA LEU A 498 -5.33 8.73 -23.14
C LEU A 498 -5.80 10.13 -23.57
N LEU A 499 -5.09 10.73 -24.52
CA LEU A 499 -5.44 12.05 -25.04
C LEU A 499 -6.76 12.00 -25.85
N PRO A 500 -7.65 13.00 -25.74
CA PRO A 500 -8.84 13.09 -26.59
C PRO A 500 -8.48 13.14 -28.08
N ALA A 501 -9.31 12.51 -28.91
CA ALA A 501 -9.07 12.39 -30.36
C ALA A 501 -8.99 13.76 -31.05
N GLU A 502 -9.83 14.70 -30.62
CA GLU A 502 -9.94 16.06 -31.13
C GLU A 502 -8.69 16.90 -30.87
N GLU A 503 -7.84 16.52 -29.91
CA GLU A 503 -6.61 17.25 -29.58
C GLU A 503 -5.39 16.76 -30.37
N CYS A 504 -5.48 15.58 -30.98
CA CYS A 504 -4.37 14.94 -31.67
C CYS A 504 -3.83 15.76 -32.84
N ALA A 505 -4.70 16.44 -33.58
CA ALA A 505 -4.29 17.25 -34.73
C ALA A 505 -3.38 18.41 -34.31
N ALA A 506 -3.67 19.04 -33.17
CA ALA A 506 -2.85 20.13 -32.64
C ALA A 506 -1.49 19.64 -32.14
N ILE A 507 -1.44 18.47 -31.50
CA ILE A 507 -0.21 17.90 -30.95
C ILE A 507 0.72 17.35 -32.04
N LEU A 508 0.15 16.73 -33.08
CA LEU A 508 0.91 16.05 -34.14
C LEU A 508 1.05 16.87 -35.43
N GLY A 509 0.37 18.03 -35.53
CA GLY A 509 0.44 18.90 -36.70
C GLY A 509 -0.20 18.32 -37.97
N ALA A 510 -1.15 17.38 -37.82
CA ALA A 510 -1.82 16.70 -38.94
C ALA A 510 -3.31 16.47 -38.64
N ASP A 511 -4.19 16.78 -39.60
CA ASP A 511 -5.65 16.70 -39.41
C ASP A 511 -6.19 15.25 -39.34
N THR A 512 -5.44 14.28 -39.86
CA THR A 512 -5.82 12.86 -39.90
C THR A 512 -4.66 11.97 -39.47
N ALA A 513 -4.99 10.74 -39.06
CA ALA A 513 -4.00 9.70 -38.81
C ALA A 513 -3.22 9.34 -40.09
N PRO A 514 -2.05 8.67 -39.99
CA PRO A 514 -1.23 8.32 -41.15
C PRO A 514 -1.91 7.45 -42.20
N ASP A 515 -2.96 6.70 -41.83
CA ASP A 515 -3.78 5.89 -42.73
C ASP A 515 -4.92 6.68 -43.41
N GLY A 516 -5.02 7.98 -43.16
CA GLY A 516 -6.04 8.88 -43.69
C GLY A 516 -7.37 8.86 -42.94
N THR A 517 -7.48 8.11 -41.84
CA THR A 517 -8.69 8.07 -41.00
C THR A 517 -8.71 9.20 -39.98
N PRO A 518 -9.89 9.58 -39.42
CA PRO A 518 -9.94 10.49 -38.29
C PRO A 518 -9.13 9.96 -37.11
N TRP A 519 -8.52 10.87 -36.35
CA TRP A 519 -7.83 10.49 -35.10
C TRP A 519 -8.77 9.74 -34.16
N GLN A 520 -8.25 8.69 -33.52
CA GLN A 520 -8.89 8.03 -32.39
C GLN A 520 -8.24 8.51 -31.10
N VAL A 521 -8.89 8.18 -29.98
CA VAL A 521 -8.38 8.43 -28.63
C VAL A 521 -6.94 7.93 -28.48
N GLY A 522 -6.12 8.66 -27.74
CA GLY A 522 -4.70 8.41 -27.60
C GLY A 522 -3.89 8.68 -28.87
N CYS A 523 -4.44 9.36 -29.88
CA CYS A 523 -3.79 9.60 -31.17
C CYS A 523 -3.27 8.31 -31.80
N LEU A 524 -4.10 7.26 -31.72
CA LEU A 524 -3.77 5.89 -32.03
C LEU A 524 -3.11 5.74 -33.40
N ARG A 525 -1.93 5.12 -33.44
CA ARG A 525 -1.27 4.68 -34.67
C ARG A 525 -0.87 3.22 -34.53
N VAL A 526 -1.04 2.45 -35.61
CA VAL A 526 -0.78 1.02 -35.64
C VAL A 526 0.42 0.75 -36.54
N GLU A 527 1.46 0.14 -35.99
CA GLU A 527 2.63 -0.28 -36.73
C GLU A 527 2.69 -1.80 -36.82
N GLN A 528 2.50 -2.34 -38.01
CA GLN A 528 2.56 -3.78 -38.25
C GLN A 528 3.99 -4.32 -38.01
N SER A 529 4.09 -5.50 -37.39
CA SER A 529 5.39 -6.13 -37.19
C SER A 529 5.91 -6.74 -38.50
N SER A 530 7.21 -7.04 -38.55
CA SER A 530 7.80 -7.71 -39.72
C SER A 530 7.30 -9.14 -39.91
N ALA A 531 6.76 -9.78 -38.87
CA ALA A 531 6.17 -11.12 -38.95
C ALA A 531 4.78 -11.09 -39.61
N THR A 532 4.04 -9.99 -39.46
CA THR A 532 2.68 -9.80 -39.97
C THR A 532 2.56 -8.42 -40.59
N PRO A 533 3.16 -8.19 -41.79
CA PRO A 533 3.23 -6.87 -42.40
C PRO A 533 1.88 -6.32 -42.89
N GLU A 534 0.86 -7.17 -42.96
CA GLU A 534 -0.52 -6.82 -43.30
C GLU A 534 -1.43 -7.23 -42.15
N SER A 535 -2.21 -6.27 -41.64
CA SER A 535 -3.16 -6.53 -40.55
C SER A 535 -4.20 -7.58 -40.95
N LYS A 536 -4.56 -8.45 -39.99
CA LYS A 536 -5.56 -9.50 -40.17
C LYS A 536 -6.92 -9.12 -39.58
N GLY A 537 -7.07 -7.91 -39.06
CA GLY A 537 -8.31 -7.43 -38.47
C GLY A 537 -8.43 -5.91 -38.47
N THR A 538 -9.42 -5.44 -37.71
CA THR A 538 -9.67 -4.02 -37.41
C THR A 538 -9.70 -3.84 -35.91
N LEU A 539 -9.30 -2.67 -35.42
CA LEU A 539 -9.25 -2.39 -34.00
C LEU A 539 -9.94 -1.07 -33.65
N THR A 540 -10.48 -1.02 -32.44
CA THR A 540 -11.00 0.19 -31.80
C THR A 540 -10.47 0.27 -30.39
N LEU A 541 -10.02 1.46 -29.99
CA LEU A 541 -9.59 1.80 -28.65
C LEU A 541 -10.58 2.81 -28.05
N ASP A 542 -11.00 2.59 -26.81
CA ASP A 542 -11.79 3.59 -26.07
C ASP A 542 -10.95 4.34 -25.02
N ALA A 543 -11.55 5.36 -24.41
CA ALA A 543 -10.90 6.22 -23.43
C ALA A 543 -10.55 5.50 -22.11
N ASP A 544 -11.13 4.32 -21.87
CA ASP A 544 -10.82 3.47 -20.72
C ASP A 544 -9.65 2.51 -21.02
N GLY A 545 -9.07 2.58 -22.23
CA GLY A 545 -7.98 1.71 -22.64
C GLY A 545 -8.45 0.31 -23.03
N LYS A 546 -9.77 0.09 -23.19
CA LYS A 546 -10.29 -1.17 -23.73
C LYS A 546 -10.02 -1.21 -25.22
N LEU A 547 -9.36 -2.28 -25.64
CA LEU A 547 -8.96 -2.54 -27.01
C LEU A 547 -9.78 -3.71 -27.54
N ILE A 548 -10.57 -3.45 -28.58
CA ILE A 548 -11.38 -4.47 -29.26
C ILE A 548 -10.76 -4.74 -30.62
N TYR A 549 -10.42 -6.00 -30.90
CA TYR A 549 -9.88 -6.44 -32.18
C TYR A 549 -10.82 -7.43 -32.86
N ARG A 550 -11.18 -7.13 -34.11
CA ARG A 550 -12.11 -7.90 -34.95
C ARG A 550 -11.37 -8.47 -36.16
N PRO A 551 -11.15 -9.80 -36.23
CA PRO A 551 -10.60 -10.44 -37.41
C PRO A 551 -11.40 -10.13 -38.68
N ASN A 552 -10.70 -9.85 -39.80
CA ASN A 552 -11.32 -9.63 -41.11
C ASN A 552 -11.77 -10.94 -41.76
N SER A 553 -11.17 -12.06 -41.35
CA SER A 553 -11.47 -13.42 -41.80
C SER A 553 -11.06 -14.44 -40.75
N ASN A 554 -11.37 -15.71 -40.96
CA ASN A 554 -10.90 -16.82 -40.13
C ASN A 554 -9.47 -17.23 -40.52
N TYR A 555 -8.49 -16.40 -40.19
CA TYR A 555 -7.09 -16.71 -40.46
C TYR A 555 -6.55 -17.70 -39.42
N HIS A 556 -5.63 -18.57 -39.83
CA HIS A 556 -4.92 -19.44 -38.90
C HIS A 556 -3.53 -18.88 -38.64
N GLY A 557 -3.24 -18.53 -37.38
CA GLY A 557 -1.92 -18.05 -36.97
C GLY A 557 -1.96 -16.69 -36.27
N LEU A 558 -0.89 -15.93 -36.46
CA LEU A 558 -0.57 -14.72 -35.70
C LEU A 558 -1.04 -13.45 -36.44
N ASP A 559 -1.51 -12.45 -35.67
CA ASP A 559 -1.44 -11.03 -36.02
C ASP A 559 -0.65 -10.29 -34.92
N GLU A 560 0.40 -9.55 -35.29
CA GLU A 560 1.33 -8.87 -34.37
C GLU A 560 1.64 -7.45 -34.85
N PHE A 561 1.48 -6.48 -33.94
CA PHE A 561 1.67 -5.07 -34.25
C PHE A 561 1.97 -4.29 -32.96
N ASN A 562 2.49 -3.08 -33.12
CA ASN A 562 2.64 -2.12 -32.02
C ASN A 562 1.57 -1.04 -32.12
N LEU A 563 0.96 -0.73 -30.98
CA LEU A 563 0.15 0.47 -30.84
C LEU A 563 1.05 1.60 -30.35
N ARG A 564 0.97 2.76 -31.00
CA ARG A 564 1.52 4.01 -30.49
C ARG A 564 0.38 4.86 -29.99
N VAL A 565 0.44 5.23 -28.72
CA VAL A 565 -0.56 6.08 -28.07
C VAL A 565 0.11 7.22 -27.31
N ILE A 566 -0.57 8.35 -27.24
CA ILE A 566 -0.18 9.55 -26.51
C ILE A 566 -1.15 9.74 -25.34
N THR A 567 -0.61 10.02 -24.16
CA THR A 567 -1.40 10.37 -22.98
C THR A 567 -1.35 11.87 -22.73
N THR A 568 -2.23 12.37 -21.85
CA THR A 568 -2.19 13.75 -21.37
C THR A 568 -0.86 14.13 -20.72
N GLY A 569 -0.10 13.14 -20.22
CA GLY A 569 1.24 13.31 -19.66
C GLY A 569 2.36 13.14 -20.68
N SER A 570 2.37 12.04 -21.44
CA SER A 570 3.50 11.70 -22.34
C SER A 570 3.72 12.75 -23.42
N ARG A 571 2.68 13.49 -23.81
CA ARG A 571 2.77 14.61 -24.77
C ARG A 571 3.73 15.73 -24.36
N PHE A 572 4.06 15.84 -23.07
CA PHE A 572 4.99 16.85 -22.55
C PHE A 572 6.46 16.45 -22.67
N SER A 573 6.77 15.27 -23.24
CA SER A 573 8.15 14.91 -23.53
C SER A 573 8.79 15.92 -24.50
N ASP A 574 10.02 16.32 -24.19
CA ASP A 574 10.81 17.29 -24.97
C ASP A 574 11.10 16.79 -26.39
N ALA A 575 11.33 15.49 -26.54
CA ALA A 575 11.49 14.84 -27.83
C ALA A 575 10.14 14.33 -28.33
N GLU A 576 9.71 14.76 -29.52
CA GLU A 576 8.46 14.30 -30.15
C GLU A 576 8.40 12.77 -30.29
N THR A 577 9.54 12.14 -30.54
CA THR A 577 9.69 10.67 -30.65
C THR A 577 9.40 9.94 -29.34
N ASP A 578 9.49 10.63 -28.22
CA ASP A 578 9.38 10.06 -26.87
C ASP A 578 8.01 10.38 -26.26
N ARG A 579 7.10 11.01 -27.03
CA ARG A 579 5.70 11.23 -26.62
C ARG A 579 4.85 9.97 -26.72
N ASP A 580 5.30 8.99 -27.51
CA ASP A 580 4.57 7.76 -27.73
C ASP A 580 4.85 6.72 -26.66
N ILE A 581 3.78 6.18 -26.10
CA ILE A 581 3.79 4.90 -25.41
C ILE A 581 3.59 3.81 -26.47
N VAL A 582 4.55 2.88 -26.57
CA VAL A 582 4.53 1.81 -27.56
C VAL A 582 4.10 0.50 -26.89
N VAL A 583 2.90 0.03 -27.21
CA VAL A 583 2.31 -1.19 -26.65
C VAL A 583 2.36 -2.32 -27.67
N PRO A 584 3.17 -3.38 -27.45
CA PRO A 584 3.20 -4.52 -28.35
C PRO A 584 1.94 -5.38 -28.17
N VAL A 585 1.29 -5.71 -29.28
CA VAL A 585 0.06 -6.50 -29.32
C VAL A 585 0.25 -7.78 -30.11
N ARG A 586 -0.35 -8.87 -29.61
CA ARG A 586 -0.33 -10.19 -30.27
C ARG A 586 -1.69 -10.88 -30.17
N ILE A 587 -2.26 -11.21 -31.31
CA ILE A 587 -3.46 -12.06 -31.40
C ILE A 587 -3.09 -13.37 -32.12
N VAL A 588 -3.53 -14.49 -31.56
CA VAL A 588 -3.44 -15.79 -32.25
C VAL A 588 -4.84 -16.29 -32.52
N GLN A 589 -5.17 -16.53 -33.78
CA GLN A 589 -6.45 -17.11 -34.17
C GLN A 589 -6.27 -18.57 -34.62
N SER A 590 -7.13 -19.45 -34.11
CA SER A 590 -7.14 -20.89 -34.44
C SER A 590 -8.55 -21.42 -34.67
N PRO A 591 -8.72 -22.53 -35.41
CA PRO A 591 -9.99 -23.25 -35.41
C PRO A 591 -10.26 -23.82 -34.01
N GLU A 592 -11.53 -24.09 -33.71
CA GLU A 592 -11.91 -24.77 -32.47
C GLU A 592 -11.21 -26.13 -32.36
N ASP A 593 -10.57 -26.39 -31.22
CA ASP A 593 -9.87 -27.64 -30.96
C ASP A 593 -10.89 -28.77 -30.69
N ASN A 594 -11.36 -29.39 -31.76
CA ASN A 594 -12.26 -30.55 -31.71
C ASN A 594 -11.51 -31.88 -31.85
N PHE A 595 -10.22 -31.93 -31.51
CA PHE A 595 -9.48 -33.18 -31.50
C PHE A 595 -10.05 -34.11 -30.42
N GLU A 596 -10.98 -34.99 -30.81
CA GLU A 596 -11.24 -36.20 -30.04
C GLU A 596 -9.94 -37.00 -30.02
N SER A 597 -9.32 -37.10 -28.84
CA SER A 597 -8.27 -38.08 -28.61
C SER A 597 -8.85 -39.46 -28.90
N LYS A 598 -8.69 -39.94 -30.13
CA LYS A 598 -8.85 -41.34 -30.44
C LYS A 598 -7.75 -42.03 -29.64
N LYS A 599 -8.09 -42.45 -28.41
CA LYS A 599 -7.36 -43.51 -27.72
C LYS A 599 -7.27 -44.63 -28.74
N VAL A 600 -6.09 -44.79 -29.33
CA VAL A 600 -5.79 -45.99 -30.10
C VAL A 600 -5.99 -47.12 -29.10
N LYS A 601 -7.09 -47.85 -29.23
CA LYS A 601 -7.29 -49.11 -28.50
C LYS A 601 -6.24 -50.08 -29.04
N VAL A 602 -5.03 -50.01 -28.50
CA VAL A 602 -4.11 -51.15 -28.53
C VAL A 602 -4.64 -52.15 -27.50
N SER A 603 -5.66 -52.90 -27.89
CA SER A 603 -6.03 -54.14 -27.23
C SER A 603 -5.87 -55.27 -28.24
N GLY A 604 -4.84 -56.10 -28.04
CA GLY A 604 -4.76 -57.39 -28.71
C GLY A 604 -3.37 -57.76 -29.23
N GLY A 605 -2.49 -58.20 -28.32
CA GLY A 605 -1.58 -59.31 -28.58
C GLY A 605 -0.33 -59.06 -29.43
N GLY A 606 0.83 -59.00 -28.78
CA GLY A 606 2.12 -59.01 -29.48
C GLY A 606 3.29 -58.67 -28.56
N ILE A 607 3.60 -59.59 -27.65
CA ILE A 607 4.78 -59.53 -26.79
C ILE A 607 6.05 -59.55 -27.67
N GLY A 608 6.97 -58.61 -27.44
CA GLY A 608 8.39 -58.91 -27.58
C GLY A 608 9.23 -58.00 -28.50
N TYR A 609 10.41 -57.67 -27.97
CA TYR A 609 11.69 -57.59 -28.70
C TYR A 609 12.13 -56.31 -29.41
N SER A 610 11.87 -55.11 -28.87
CA SER A 610 12.53 -53.90 -29.42
C SER A 610 13.18 -52.96 -28.40
N ILE A 611 12.83 -53.03 -27.10
CA ILE A 611 13.44 -52.14 -26.08
C ILE A 611 14.50 -52.87 -25.25
N PHE A 612 14.42 -54.20 -25.09
CA PHE A 612 15.49 -55.00 -24.49
C PHE A 612 16.71 -55.21 -25.42
N ALA A 613 16.56 -55.02 -26.74
CA ALA A 613 17.66 -55.15 -27.69
C ALA A 613 18.61 -53.92 -27.70
N LEU A 614 18.12 -52.74 -27.33
CA LEU A 614 18.93 -51.52 -27.22
C LEU A 614 19.69 -51.42 -25.88
N LEU A 615 19.20 -52.07 -24.83
CA LEU A 615 19.89 -52.12 -23.52
C LEU A 615 21.03 -53.16 -23.47
N MET A 616 20.97 -54.21 -24.28
CA MET A 616 22.03 -55.25 -24.36
C MET A 616 23.20 -54.89 -25.27
N ILE A 617 23.03 -53.92 -26.20
CA ILE A 617 24.13 -53.41 -27.04
C ILE A 617 25.00 -52.39 -26.27
N ALA A 618 24.45 -51.75 -25.23
CA ALA A 618 25.20 -50.86 -24.34
C ALA A 618 26.00 -51.61 -23.25
N LEU A 619 25.57 -52.80 -22.83
CA LEU A 619 26.29 -53.64 -21.85
C LEU A 619 27.29 -54.64 -22.49
N GLY A 620 27.23 -54.85 -23.81
CA GLY A 620 28.20 -55.67 -24.56
C GLY A 620 29.52 -54.97 -24.92
N ARG A 621 29.62 -53.64 -24.75
CA ARG A 621 30.83 -52.86 -25.11
C ARG A 621 31.80 -52.60 -23.95
N THR A 622 31.45 -52.96 -22.71
CA THR A 622 32.37 -52.92 -21.55
C THR A 622 32.97 -54.29 -21.20
N ALA A 623 32.50 -55.39 -21.80
CA ALA A 623 33.01 -56.75 -21.55
C ALA A 623 34.06 -57.27 -22.55
N LEU A 624 34.35 -56.55 -23.65
CA LEU A 624 35.33 -56.97 -24.68
C LEU A 624 36.66 -56.19 -24.66
N ARG A 625 36.92 -55.35 -23.65
CA ARG A 625 38.25 -54.79 -23.36
C ARG A 625 39.05 -55.55 -22.28
N LYS A 626 38.54 -56.69 -21.80
CA LYS A 626 39.31 -57.66 -20.99
C LYS A 626 39.15 -59.08 -21.57
N LYS A 627 39.82 -59.34 -22.70
CA LYS A 627 40.36 -60.65 -23.14
C LYS A 627 40.65 -60.61 -24.65
N LYS A 628 41.87 -60.17 -25.01
CA LYS A 628 42.80 -60.90 -25.87
C LYS A 628 44.08 -60.07 -26.05
N ALA A 629 45.19 -60.70 -25.66
CA ALA A 629 46.59 -60.32 -25.85
C ALA A 629 47.10 -59.12 -25.05
#